data_AF-A0A3D9AGT5-F1
#
_entry.id   AF-A0A3D9AGT5-F1
#
_cell.length_a   1.000
_cell.length_b   1.000
_cell.length_c   1.000
_cell.angle_alpha   90.00
_cell.angle_beta   90.00
_cell.angle_gamma   90.00
#
_symmetry.space_group_name_H-M   'P 1'
#
loop_
_entity.id
_entity.type
_entity.pdbx_description
1 polymer ?
#
loop_
_entity_poly.entity_id
_entity_poly.type
_entity_poly.pdbx_seq_one_letter_code
_entity_poly.pdbx_strand_id
1 'polypeptide(L)'
;MDKYKDNPNNLPKSVSNQTMNRNLKVLGDLAKINDKILKIRNKGKERIEENLLKYEMICTHTARRSFATNMFKRGVPTRVIMNITGHRTEKAFNSYIKISQDENAELLKEYFSKSA
;
A
#
# COMPACT_ATOMS: atom_id res chain seq x y z
N MET A 1 -29.05 -4.32 -8.65
CA MET A 1 -27.79 -5.07 -8.48
C MET A 1 -28.19 -6.52 -8.28
N ASP A 2 -28.44 -7.24 -9.37
CA ASP A 2 -29.23 -8.48 -9.31
C ASP A 2 -28.35 -9.73 -9.35
N LYS A 3 -27.10 -9.55 -9.75
CA LYS A 3 -26.13 -10.62 -10.00
C LYS A 3 -25.70 -11.40 -8.75
N TYR A 4 -25.82 -10.81 -7.55
CA TYR A 4 -25.35 -11.40 -6.29
C TYR A 4 -26.44 -11.48 -5.22
N LYS A 5 -27.72 -11.45 -5.63
CA LYS A 5 -28.88 -11.50 -4.72
C LYS A 5 -28.90 -12.72 -3.81
N ASP A 6 -28.26 -13.82 -4.24
CA ASP A 6 -28.18 -15.06 -3.47
C ASP A 6 -27.10 -15.04 -2.37
N ASN A 7 -26.26 -13.99 -2.32
CA ASN A 7 -25.26 -13.84 -1.26
C ASN A 7 -25.86 -13.01 -0.11
N PRO A 8 -25.60 -13.38 1.17
CA PRO A 8 -26.21 -12.72 2.34
C PRO A 8 -26.05 -11.20 2.39
N ASN A 9 -24.96 -10.67 1.82
CA ASN A 9 -24.64 -9.25 1.80
C ASN A 9 -24.78 -8.62 0.40
N ASN A 10 -25.34 -9.33 -0.58
CA ASN A 10 -25.42 -8.90 -1.99
C ASN A 10 -24.05 -8.56 -2.64
N LEU A 11 -22.95 -9.03 -2.05
CA LEU A 11 -21.59 -8.82 -2.51
C LEU A 11 -21.04 -10.10 -3.16
N PRO A 12 -20.14 -10.01 -4.15
CA PRO A 12 -19.44 -11.17 -4.68
C PRO A 12 -18.65 -11.90 -3.57
N LYS A 13 -18.51 -13.22 -3.71
CA LYS A 13 -17.66 -14.01 -2.82
C LYS A 13 -16.22 -13.49 -2.87
N SER A 14 -15.56 -13.49 -1.72
CA SER A 14 -14.14 -13.13 -1.65
C SER A 14 -13.32 -14.12 -2.48
N VAL A 15 -12.41 -13.57 -3.28
CA VAL A 15 -11.46 -14.37 -4.07
C VAL A 15 -10.19 -14.60 -3.26
N SER A 16 -9.39 -15.58 -3.68
CA SER A 16 -8.06 -15.78 -3.10
C SER A 16 -7.16 -14.57 -3.33
N ASN A 17 -6.16 -14.38 -2.45
CA ASN A 17 -5.16 -13.32 -2.59
C ASN A 17 -4.43 -13.38 -3.94
N GLN A 18 -4.21 -14.59 -4.48
CA GLN A 18 -3.59 -14.77 -5.79
C GLN A 18 -4.45 -14.19 -6.91
N THR A 19 -5.75 -14.49 -6.91
CA THR A 19 -6.70 -13.94 -7.89
C THR A 19 -6.83 -12.43 -7.75
N MET A 20 -6.96 -11.93 -6.52
CA MET A 20 -7.01 -10.49 -6.26
C MET A 20 -5.74 -9.79 -6.77
N ASN A 21 -4.55 -10.35 -6.52
CA ASN A 21 -3.30 -9.77 -7.01
C ASN A 21 -3.22 -9.75 -8.54
N ARG A 22 -3.68 -10.80 -9.24
CA ARG A 22 -3.77 -10.77 -10.71
C ARG A 22 -4.67 -9.65 -11.20
N ASN A 23 -5.85 -9.51 -10.60
CA ASN A 23 -6.79 -8.45 -10.96
C ASN A 23 -6.21 -7.06 -10.68
N LEU A 24 -5.52 -6.87 -9.56
CA LEU A 24 -4.87 -5.59 -9.24
C LEU A 24 -3.82 -5.19 -10.28
N LYS A 25 -3.05 -6.14 -10.82
CA LYS A 25 -2.08 -5.85 -11.90
C LYS A 25 -2.78 -5.41 -13.19
N VAL A 26 -3.86 -6.10 -13.58
CA VAL A 26 -4.68 -5.72 -14.74
C VAL A 26 -5.26 -4.32 -14.55
N LEU A 27 -5.81 -4.04 -13.37
CA LEU A 27 -6.34 -2.71 -13.05
C LEU A 27 -5.25 -1.63 -13.08
N GLY A 28 -4.05 -1.94 -12.60
CA GLY A 28 -2.92 -1.01 -12.63
C GLY A 28 -2.45 -0.67 -14.05
N ASP A 29 -2.44 -1.66 -14.95
CA ASP A 29 -2.14 -1.46 -16.37
C ASP A 29 -3.21 -0.61 -17.07
N LEU A 30 -4.49 -0.92 -16.85
CA LEU A 30 -5.61 -0.13 -17.36
C LEU A 30 -5.59 1.32 -16.84
N ALA A 31 -5.16 1.51 -15.60
CA ALA A 31 -4.95 2.82 -14.98
C ALA A 31 -3.64 3.51 -15.41
N LYS A 32 -2.86 2.90 -16.30
CA LYS A 32 -1.58 3.40 -16.83
C LYS A 32 -0.53 3.69 -15.74
N ILE A 33 -0.49 2.88 -14.68
CA ILE A 33 0.51 2.96 -13.61
C ILE A 33 1.80 2.28 -14.11
N ASN A 34 2.43 2.91 -15.09
CA ASN A 34 3.46 2.30 -15.95
C ASN A 34 4.86 2.90 -15.71
N ASP A 35 5.10 3.50 -14.53
CA ASP A 35 6.44 3.95 -14.15
C ASP A 35 7.41 2.77 -14.19
N LYS A 36 8.59 2.97 -14.79
CA LYS A 36 9.67 1.97 -14.78
C LYS A 36 10.34 1.92 -13.42
N ILE A 37 10.43 0.73 -12.84
CA ILE A 37 11.01 0.48 -11.52
C ILE A 37 12.10 -0.58 -11.65
N LEU A 38 13.29 -0.27 -11.16
CA LEU A 38 14.36 -1.25 -10.98
C LEU A 38 14.11 -2.05 -9.70
N LYS A 39 13.78 -3.33 -9.84
CA LYS A 39 13.65 -4.26 -8.73
C LYS A 39 14.96 -5.01 -8.52
N ILE A 40 15.52 -4.87 -7.33
CA ILE A 40 16.76 -5.52 -6.95
C ILE A 40 16.45 -6.57 -5.89
N ARG A 41 16.86 -7.82 -6.13
CA ARG A 41 16.75 -8.92 -5.15
C ARG A 41 18.02 -9.75 -5.14
N ASN A 42 18.40 -10.19 -3.95
CA ASN A 42 19.52 -11.13 -3.80
C ASN A 42 18.98 -12.56 -3.80
N LYS A 43 19.58 -13.43 -4.61
CA LYS A 43 19.32 -14.87 -4.64
C LYS A 43 20.62 -15.59 -4.28
N GLY A 44 20.80 -15.91 -3.01
CA GLY A 44 22.08 -16.43 -2.50
C GLY A 44 23.17 -15.35 -2.62
N LYS A 45 24.25 -15.66 -3.35
CA LYS A 45 25.36 -14.73 -3.62
C LYS A 45 25.12 -13.82 -4.83
N GLU A 46 24.08 -14.08 -5.61
CA GLU A 46 23.79 -13.34 -6.85
C GLU A 46 22.84 -12.17 -6.57
N ARG A 47 23.17 -11.02 -7.15
CA ARG A 47 22.29 -9.84 -7.19
C ARG A 47 21.54 -9.85 -8.53
N ILE A 48 20.21 -9.96 -8.46
CA ILE A 48 19.33 -9.97 -9.62
C ILE A 48 18.66 -8.60 -9.72
N GLU A 49 18.76 -7.99 -10.90
CA GLU A 49 18.14 -6.72 -11.23
C GLU A 49 17.13 -6.90 -12.36
N GLU A 50 15.89 -6.50 -12.13
CA GLU A 50 14.77 -6.67 -13.05
C GLU A 50 14.12 -5.29 -13.28
N ASN A 51 14.05 -4.83 -14.52
CA ASN A 51 13.26 -3.65 -14.88
C ASN A 51 11.81 -4.06 -15.05
N LEU A 52 10.92 -3.52 -14.22
CA LEU A 52 9.49 -3.82 -14.23
C LEU A 52 8.68 -2.53 -14.33
N LEU A 53 7.45 -2.65 -14.81
CA LEU A 53 6.46 -1.59 -14.71
C LEU A 53 5.82 -1.64 -13.32
N LYS A 54 5.48 -0.47 -12.79
CA LYS A 54 4.98 -0.32 -11.42
C LYS A 54 3.73 -1.14 -11.16
N TYR A 55 2.81 -1.26 -12.12
CA TYR A 55 1.63 -2.11 -11.98
C TYR A 55 1.96 -3.59 -11.75
N GLU A 56 3.08 -4.09 -12.29
CA GLU A 56 3.50 -5.49 -12.13
C GLU A 56 3.88 -5.82 -10.68
N MET A 57 4.19 -4.79 -9.90
CA MET A 57 4.59 -4.85 -8.49
C MET A 57 3.41 -4.62 -7.53
N ILE A 58 2.22 -4.26 -8.02
CA ILE A 58 1.04 -4.01 -7.19
C ILE A 58 0.46 -5.33 -6.67
N CYS A 59 0.16 -5.35 -5.37
CA CYS A 59 -0.52 -6.44 -4.69
C CYS A 59 -1.27 -5.91 -3.46
N THR A 60 -2.00 -6.77 -2.76
CA THR A 60 -2.70 -6.42 -1.52
C THR A 60 -1.79 -5.85 -0.44
N HIS A 61 -0.56 -6.35 -0.33
CA HIS A 61 0.41 -5.82 0.62
C HIS A 61 0.81 -4.38 0.27
N THR A 62 1.00 -4.08 -1.02
CA THR A 62 1.23 -2.70 -1.49
C THR A 62 0.07 -1.79 -1.08
N ALA A 63 -1.18 -2.24 -1.26
CA ALA A 63 -2.36 -1.48 -0.83
C ALA A 63 -2.36 -1.19 0.68
N ARG A 64 -2.03 -2.17 1.53
CA ARG A 64 -1.95 -1.98 2.99
C ARG A 64 -0.86 -0.98 3.38
N ARG A 65 0.29 -0.99 2.71
CA ARG A 65 1.38 -0.01 2.93
C ARG A 65 0.99 1.39 2.50
N SER A 66 0.36 1.51 1.34
CA SER A 66 -0.16 2.79 0.84
C SER A 66 -1.21 3.35 1.78
N PHE A 67 -2.14 2.52 2.28
CA PHE A 67 -3.11 2.94 3.29
C PHE A 67 -2.44 3.48 4.56
N ALA A 68 -1.51 2.72 5.14
CA ALA A 68 -0.81 3.14 6.36
C ALA A 68 -0.07 4.46 6.18
N THR A 69 0.69 4.60 5.09
CA THR A 69 1.44 5.82 4.77
C THR A 69 0.51 7.01 4.54
N ASN A 70 -0.57 6.84 3.79
CA ASN A 70 -1.50 7.93 3.50
C ASN A 70 -2.25 8.41 4.75
N MET A 71 -2.67 7.50 5.63
CA MET A 71 -3.33 7.89 6.89
C MET A 71 -2.37 8.58 7.83
N PHE A 72 -1.12 8.13 7.88
CA PHE A 72 -0.08 8.80 8.67
C PHE A 72 0.16 10.23 8.17
N LYS A 73 0.29 10.43 6.86
CA LYS A 73 0.43 11.77 6.25
C LYS A 73 -0.78 12.68 6.53
N ARG A 74 -1.97 12.11 6.71
CA ARG A 74 -3.18 12.86 7.10
C ARG A 74 -3.24 13.21 8.59
N GLY A 75 -2.21 12.87 9.37
CA GLY A 75 -2.15 13.13 10.81
C GLY A 75 -3.03 12.19 11.65
N VAL A 76 -3.49 11.07 11.09
CA VAL A 76 -4.26 10.08 11.87
C VAL A 76 -3.33 9.47 12.94
N PRO A 77 -3.75 9.40 14.22
CA PRO A 77 -2.90 8.87 15.27
C PRO A 77 -2.38 7.46 14.95
N THR A 78 -1.07 7.26 15.10
CA THR A 78 -0.39 5.99 14.80
C THR A 78 -1.07 4.78 15.44
N ARG A 79 -1.53 4.90 16.69
CA ARG A 79 -2.25 3.84 17.41
C ARG A 79 -3.52 3.37 16.68
N VAL A 80 -4.26 4.29 16.06
CA VAL A 80 -5.47 3.97 15.29
C VAL A 80 -5.10 3.22 14.01
N ILE A 81 -4.10 3.70 13.28
CA ILE A 81 -3.63 3.06 12.04
C ILE A 81 -3.09 1.66 12.36
N MET A 82 -2.30 1.50 13.42
CA MET A 82 -1.76 0.23 13.88
C MET A 82 -2.86 -0.78 14.21
N ASN A 83 -3.93 -0.35 14.90
CA ASN A 83 -5.08 -1.21 15.20
C ASN A 83 -5.79 -1.69 13.92
N ILE A 84 -6.09 -0.79 12.98
CA ILE A 84 -6.74 -1.14 11.70
C ILE A 84 -5.85 -2.06 10.87
N THR A 85 -4.55 -1.76 10.83
CA THR A 85 -3.58 -2.54 10.07
C THR A 85 -3.06 -3.75 10.84
N GLY A 86 -3.53 -4.07 12.05
CA GLY A 86 -3.11 -5.24 12.80
C GLY A 86 -1.61 -5.30 13.18
N HIS A 87 -0.96 -4.15 13.36
CA HIS A 87 0.44 -4.08 13.84
C HIS A 87 0.48 -4.00 15.37
N ARG A 88 1.22 -4.91 16.00
CA ARG A 88 1.37 -4.95 17.47
C ARG A 88 2.53 -4.08 17.99
N THR A 89 3.54 -3.86 17.17
CA THR A 89 4.75 -3.11 17.55
C THR A 89 4.98 -1.96 16.58
N GLU A 90 5.49 -0.85 17.10
CA GLU A 90 5.85 0.32 16.29
C GLU A 90 6.94 -0.03 15.28
N LYS A 91 7.92 -0.87 15.66
CA LYS A 91 8.97 -1.33 14.74
C LYS A 91 8.39 -1.99 13.48
N ALA A 92 7.38 -2.85 13.63
CA ALA A 92 6.72 -3.47 12.48
C ALA A 92 5.94 -2.44 11.66
N PHE A 93 5.21 -1.54 12.33
CA PHE A 93 4.46 -0.47 11.68
C PHE A 93 5.35 0.49 10.88
N ASN A 94 6.48 0.91 11.44
CA ASN A 94 7.42 1.85 10.81
C ASN A 94 8.01 1.27 9.51
N SER A 95 8.07 -0.05 9.35
CA SER A 95 8.47 -0.66 8.07
C SER A 95 7.46 -0.45 6.92
N TYR A 96 6.20 -0.16 7.26
CA TYR A 96 5.12 0.13 6.31
C TYR A 96 5.07 1.61 5.93
N ILE A 97 5.47 2.51 6.83
CA ILE A 97 5.49 3.94 6.59
C ILE A 97 6.69 4.28 5.69
N LYS A 98 6.39 4.80 4.49
CA LYS A 98 7.38 5.23 3.51
C LYS A 98 7.19 6.70 3.20
N ILE A 99 7.96 7.51 3.91
CA ILE A 99 7.96 8.98 3.82
C ILE A 99 9.40 9.40 3.63
N SER A 100 9.64 10.26 2.66
CA SER A 100 10.95 10.88 2.41
C SER A 100 11.27 11.95 3.45
N GLN A 101 12.53 12.39 3.52
CA GLN A 101 12.92 13.46 4.44
C GLN A 101 12.18 14.77 4.13
N ASP A 102 12.03 15.10 2.84
CA ASP A 102 11.32 16.31 2.39
C ASP A 102 9.84 16.28 2.78
N GLU A 103 9.17 15.14 2.59
CA GLU A 103 7.77 14.98 3.02
C GLU A 103 7.63 15.09 4.54
N ASN A 104 8.61 14.61 5.31
CA ASN A 104 8.61 14.75 6.76
C ASN A 104 8.78 16.21 7.20
N ALA A 105 9.62 16.98 6.49
CA ALA A 105 9.79 18.41 6.73
C ALA A 105 8.49 19.19 6.45
N GLU A 106 7.78 18.86 5.37
CA GLU A 106 6.50 19.51 5.06
C GLU A 106 5.43 19.19 6.11
N LEU A 107 5.34 17.93 6.56
CA LEU A 107 4.42 17.54 7.64
C LEU A 107 4.70 18.31 8.94
N LEU A 108 5.98 18.50 9.29
CA LEU A 108 6.38 19.26 10.47
C LEU A 108 5.98 20.74 10.35
N LYS A 109 6.19 21.33 9.18
CA LYS A 109 5.78 22.71 8.88
C LYS A 109 4.26 22.87 8.97
N GLU A 110 3.47 21.94 8.40
CA GLU A 110 2.02 21.94 8.52
C GLU A 110 1.57 21.84 9.99
N TYR A 111 2.24 21.01 10.78
CA TYR A 111 1.92 20.83 12.20
C TYR A 111 2.14 22.12 13.00
N PHE A 112 3.27 22.80 12.78
CA PHE A 112 3.53 24.09 13.41
C PHE A 112 2.54 25.17 12.95
N SER A 113 2.16 25.18 11.67
CA SER A 113 1.20 26.15 11.13
C SER A 113 -0.21 25.99 11.70
N LYS A 114 -0.61 24.78 12.09
CA LYS A 114 -1.92 24.50 12.72
C LYS A 114 -1.94 24.76 14.23
N SER A 115 -0.76 24.88 14.84
CA SER A 115 -0.60 25.07 16.29
C SER A 115 -0.32 26.53 16.69
N ALA A 116 -0.20 27.42 15.69
CA ALA A 116 -0.05 28.87 15.83
C ALA A 116 -1.41 29.55 15.64
#